data_AF-A0AAV2NBH2-F1
#
_entry.id   AF-A0AAV2NBH2-F1
#
_cell.length_a   1.000
_cell.length_b   1.000
_cell.length_c   1.000
_cell.angle_alpha   90.00
_cell.angle_beta   90.00
_cell.angle_gamma   90.00
#
_symmetry.space_group_name_H-M   'P 1'
#
loop_
_entity.id
_entity.type
_entity.pdbx_description
1 polymer ?
#
loop_
_entity_poly.entity_id
_entity_poly.type
_entity_poly.pdbx_seq_one_letter_code
_entity_poly.pdbx_strand_id
1 'polypeptide(L)'
;MWQKLTSVYEQKSEASIHMLQQDWYNTTKKSSDNIATHIAKLKDIAHRLKLMGEAIADSMIITKILMTLPAGYRHFVSAWESASADGRTHTGKFEGKTHN
;
A
#
# COMPACT_ATOMS: atom_id res chain seq x y z
N MET A 1 -32.44 -21.18 -9.96
CA MET A 1 -31.50 -21.62 -8.89
C MET A 1 -30.10 -21.06 -9.10
N TRP A 2 -29.48 -21.20 -10.28
CA TRP A 2 -28.15 -20.64 -10.59
C TRP A 2 -28.05 -19.12 -10.33
N GLN A 3 -29.01 -18.33 -10.82
CA GLN A 3 -29.06 -16.87 -10.59
C GLN A 3 -29.04 -16.49 -9.09
N LYS A 4 -29.67 -17.29 -8.23
CA LYS A 4 -29.69 -17.05 -6.78
C LYS A 4 -28.34 -17.34 -6.13
N LEU A 5 -27.61 -18.35 -6.61
CA LEU A 5 -26.25 -18.65 -6.14
C LEU A 5 -25.27 -17.58 -6.61
N THR A 6 -25.36 -17.14 -7.86
CA THR A 6 -24.56 -16.05 -8.41
C THR A 6 -24.77 -14.76 -7.64
N SER A 7 -26.03 -14.36 -7.41
CA SER A 7 -26.37 -13.16 -6.65
C SER A 7 -25.86 -13.20 -5.20
N VAL A 8 -25.95 -14.34 -4.50
CA VAL A 8 -25.40 -14.48 -3.15
C VAL A 8 -23.87 -14.41 -3.14
N TYR A 9 -23.22 -14.97 -4.16
CA TYR A 9 -21.76 -14.92 -4.30
C TYR A 9 -21.28 -13.49 -4.60
N GLU A 10 -21.91 -12.80 -5.54
CA GLU A 10 -21.64 -11.40 -5.88
C GLU A 10 -21.83 -10.48 -4.67
N GLN A 11 -22.96 -10.60 -3.96
CA GLN A 11 -23.22 -9.82 -2.75
C GLN A 11 -22.15 -10.06 -1.67
N LYS A 12 -21.71 -11.31 -1.46
CA LYS A 12 -20.62 -11.63 -0.53
C LYS A 12 -19.29 -11.03 -0.99
N SER A 13 -19.03 -11.01 -2.29
CA SER A 13 -17.84 -10.41 -2.88
C SER A 13 -17.84 -8.90 -2.67
N GLU A 14 -18.93 -8.21 -2.99
CA GLU A 14 -19.08 -6.77 -2.76
C GLU A 14 -18.93 -6.38 -1.29
N ALA A 15 -19.55 -7.13 -0.38
CA ALA A 15 -19.41 -6.90 1.06
C ALA A 15 -17.95 -7.11 1.54
N SER A 16 -17.24 -8.09 0.95
CA SER A 16 -15.83 -8.36 1.27
C SER A 16 -14.90 -7.25 0.76
N ILE A 17 -15.16 -6.74 -0.44
CA ILE A 17 -14.45 -5.59 -1.02
C ILE A 17 -14.65 -4.37 -0.12
N HIS A 18 -15.90 -4.06 0.24
CA HIS A 18 -16.23 -2.91 1.07
C HIS A 18 -15.52 -2.99 2.44
N MET A 19 -15.49 -4.16 3.08
CA MET A 19 -14.79 -4.36 4.35
C MET A 19 -13.28 -4.12 4.21
N LEU A 20 -12.66 -4.62 3.13
CA LEU A 20 -11.24 -4.36 2.84
C LEU A 20 -10.95 -2.89 2.54
N GLN A 21 -11.87 -2.19 1.88
CA GLN A 21 -11.76 -0.75 1.65
C GLN A 21 -11.85 0.02 2.98
N GLN A 22 -12.77 -0.36 3.88
CA GLN A 22 -12.85 0.22 5.22
C GLN A 22 -11.54 0.00 6.00
N ASP A 23 -10.99 -1.22 5.95
CA ASP A 23 -9.69 -1.52 6.57
C ASP A 23 -8.58 -0.66 5.96
N TRP A 24 -8.53 -0.51 4.64
CA TRP A 24 -7.59 0.37 3.95
C TRP A 24 -7.67 1.81 4.47
N TYR A 25 -8.88 2.38 4.54
CA TYR A 25 -9.05 3.77 4.97
C TYR A 25 -8.73 3.96 6.46
N ASN A 26 -9.11 3.01 7.31
CA ASN A 26 -8.92 3.11 8.77
C ASN A 26 -7.51 2.73 9.24
N THR A 27 -6.71 2.05 8.42
CA THR A 27 -5.35 1.65 8.77
C THR A 27 -4.46 2.87 8.97
N THR A 28 -3.97 3.02 10.20
CA THR A 28 -3.03 4.05 10.65
C THR A 28 -1.90 3.37 11.44
N LYS A 29 -0.70 3.96 11.49
CA LYS A 29 0.40 3.33 12.23
C LYS A 29 0.12 3.41 13.72
N LYS A 30 -0.02 2.26 14.37
CA LYS A 30 -0.09 2.17 15.83
C LYS A 30 1.29 2.42 16.44
N SER A 31 1.33 3.02 17.63
CA SER A 31 2.59 3.30 18.34
C SER A 31 3.40 2.03 18.64
N SER A 32 2.73 0.89 18.84
CA SER A 32 3.33 -0.43 19.07
C SER A 32 3.95 -1.08 17.83
N ASP A 33 3.55 -0.66 16.64
CA ASP A 33 3.94 -1.34 15.40
C ASP A 33 5.19 -0.69 14.82
N ASN A 34 6.18 -1.52 14.46
CA ASN A 34 7.29 -1.03 13.66
C ASN A 34 6.80 -0.65 12.24
N ILE A 35 7.56 0.20 11.55
CA ILE A 35 7.15 0.72 10.23
C ILE A 35 7.03 -0.39 9.19
N ALA A 36 7.93 -1.38 9.20
CA ALA A 36 7.92 -2.48 8.25
C ALA A 36 6.62 -3.30 8.35
N THR A 37 6.17 -3.60 9.57
CA THR A 37 4.90 -4.27 9.84
C THR A 37 3.71 -3.44 9.36
N HIS A 38 3.73 -2.13 9.56
CA HIS A 38 2.68 -1.23 9.05
C HIS A 38 2.60 -1.21 7.53
N ILE A 39 3.75 -1.11 6.85
CA ILE A 39 3.82 -1.17 5.39
C ILE A 39 3.34 -2.53 4.87
N ALA A 40 3.72 -3.62 5.53
CA ALA A 40 3.29 -4.97 5.15
C ALA A 40 1.76 -5.11 5.23
N LYS A 41 1.12 -4.58 6.28
CA LYS A 41 -0.35 -4.57 6.41
C LYS A 41 -1.03 -3.81 5.28
N LEU A 42 -0.54 -2.62 4.92
CA LEU A 42 -1.09 -1.86 3.80
C LEU A 42 -0.93 -2.61 2.47
N LYS A 43 0.25 -3.19 2.21
CA LYS A 43 0.49 -3.99 1.00
C LYS A 43 -0.39 -5.23 0.93
N ASP A 44 -0.63 -5.90 2.05
CA ASP A 44 -1.54 -7.05 2.13
C ASP A 44 -2.97 -6.67 1.75
N ILE A 45 -3.50 -5.58 2.33
CA ILE A 45 -4.85 -5.09 2.01
C ILE A 45 -4.95 -4.73 0.52
N ALA A 46 -3.97 -3.99 -0.02
CA ALA A 46 -3.94 -3.63 -1.44
C ALA A 46 -3.84 -4.87 -2.35
N HIS A 47 -3.07 -5.89 -1.95
CA HIS A 47 -2.98 -7.15 -2.69
C HIS A 47 -4.33 -7.89 -2.72
N ARG A 48 -5.00 -7.97 -1.58
CA ARG A 48 -6.32 -8.63 -1.47
C ARG A 48 -7.38 -7.91 -2.29
N LEU A 49 -7.39 -6.57 -2.29
CA LEU A 49 -8.27 -5.78 -3.17
C LEU A 49 -7.97 -6.02 -4.65
N LYS A 50 -6.69 -6.09 -5.04
CA LYS A 50 -6.29 -6.43 -6.41
C LYS A 50 -6.80 -7.80 -6.85
N LEU A 51 -6.76 -8.81 -5.97
CA LEU A 51 -7.32 -10.15 -6.25
C LEU A 51 -8.84 -10.13 -6.46
N MET A 52 -9.54 -9.13 -5.92
CA MET A 52 -10.98 -8.92 -6.08
C MET A 52 -11.33 -7.96 -7.24
N GLY A 53 -10.34 -7.53 -8.04
CA GLY A 53 -10.54 -6.64 -9.20
C GLY A 53 -10.38 -5.15 -8.89
N GLU A 54 -10.13 -4.77 -7.64
CA GLU A 54 -9.98 -3.38 -7.18
C GLU A 54 -8.50 -3.04 -6.99
N ALA A 55 -7.79 -2.78 -8.09
CA ALA A 55 -6.37 -2.47 -8.02
C ALA A 55 -6.10 -1.06 -7.47
N ILE A 56 -5.31 -0.97 -6.41
CA ILE A 56 -4.79 0.30 -5.88
C ILE A 56 -3.46 0.61 -6.58
N ALA A 57 -3.32 1.82 -7.13
CA ALA A 57 -2.07 2.27 -7.73
C ALA A 57 -0.95 2.37 -6.69
N ASP A 58 0.28 2.00 -7.07
CA ASP A 58 1.45 2.07 -6.17
C ASP A 58 1.68 3.48 -5.62
N SER A 59 1.42 4.52 -6.40
CA SER A 59 1.45 5.91 -5.95
C SER A 59 0.50 6.18 -4.79
N MET A 60 -0.68 5.58 -4.80
CA MET A 60 -1.68 5.72 -3.74
C MET A 60 -1.28 4.94 -2.48
N ILE A 61 -0.60 3.80 -2.64
CA ILE A 61 -0.02 3.06 -1.52
C ILE A 61 1.09 3.88 -0.85
N ILE A 62 2.00 4.46 -1.65
CA ILE A 62 3.07 5.34 -1.14
C ILE A 62 2.47 6.53 -0.40
N THR A 63 1.49 7.22 -0.99
CA THR A 63 0.79 8.34 -0.34
C THR A 63 0.16 7.92 0.98
N LYS A 64 -0.53 6.77 1.02
CA LYS A 64 -1.12 6.24 2.25
C LYS A 64 -0.08 5.96 3.33
N ILE A 65 1.08 5.40 2.97
CA ILE A 65 2.18 5.17 3.91
C ILE A 65 2.63 6.51 4.51
N LEU A 66 2.94 7.51 3.69
CA LEU A 66 3.41 8.82 4.16
C LEU A 66 2.41 9.51 5.09
N MET A 67 1.12 9.47 4.74
CA MET A 67 0.05 10.08 5.54
C MET A 67 -0.22 9.40 6.88
N THR A 68 0.15 8.12 7.02
CA THR A 68 -0.16 7.32 8.22
C THR A 68 1.04 7.18 9.16
N LEU A 69 2.19 7.76 8.81
CA LEU A 69 3.37 7.80 9.67
C LEU A 69 3.17 8.80 10.83
N PRO A 70 3.63 8.46 12.06
CA PRO A 70 3.61 9.38 13.19
C PRO A 70 4.45 10.64 12.97
N ALA A 71 4.17 11.69 13.74
CA ALA A 71 4.88 12.97 13.67
C ALA A 71 6.42 12.87 13.83
N GLY A 72 6.93 11.83 14.52
CA GLY A 72 8.37 11.58 14.63
C GLY A 72 9.08 11.30 13.29
N TYR A 73 8.32 11.01 12.21
CA TYR A 73 8.85 10.73 10.88
C TYR A 73 8.70 11.90 9.91
N ARG A 74 8.34 13.10 10.38
CA ARG A 74 8.16 14.28 9.51
C ARG A 74 9.39 14.59 8.67
N HIS A 75 10.59 14.45 9.23
CA HIS A 75 11.84 14.66 8.48
C HIS A 75 11.97 13.69 7.29
N PHE A 76 11.56 12.43 7.46
CA PHE A 76 11.55 11.45 6.37
C PHE A 76 10.54 11.82 5.29
N VAL A 77 9.32 12.21 5.69
CA VAL A 77 8.26 12.65 4.75
C VAL A 77 8.73 13.86 3.94
N SER A 78 9.31 14.87 4.58
CA SER A 78 9.84 16.05 3.89
C SER A 78 10.98 15.71 2.94
N ALA A 79 11.89 14.80 3.33
CA ALA A 79 12.97 14.35 2.45
C ALA A 79 12.44 13.57 1.24
N TRP A 80 11.43 12.72 1.43
CA TRP A 80 10.77 11.99 0.35
C TRP A 80 10.07 12.92 -0.64
N GLU A 81 9.33 13.91 -0.16
CA GLU A 81 8.65 14.90 -1.00
C GLU A 81 9.65 15.75 -1.79
N SER A 82 10.81 16.06 -1.20
CA SER A 82 11.88 16.84 -1.84
C SER A 82 12.73 16.04 -2.82
N ALA A 83 12.73 14.71 -2.74
CA ALA A 83 13.47 13.85 -3.65
C ALA A 83 12.85 13.88 -5.06
N SER A 84 13.69 13.96 -6.09
CA SER A 84 13.29 13.76 -7.48
C SER A 84 12.73 12.34 -7.69
N ALA A 85 11.91 12.13 -8.72
CA ALA A 85 11.33 10.81 -9.01
C ALA A 85 12.40 9.70 -9.10
N ASP A 86 13.58 10.02 -9.66
CA ASP A 86 14.72 9.12 -9.76
C ASP A 86 15.42 8.84 -8.41
N GLY A 87 15.32 9.75 -7.43
CA GLY A 87 15.89 9.57 -6.10
C GLY A 87 15.03 8.72 -5.15
N ARG A 88 13.75 8.50 -5.49
CA ARG A 88 12.80 7.71 -4.68
C ARG A 88 12.93 6.19 -4.87
N THR A 89 13.63 5.79 -5.94
CA THR A 89 14.08 4.41 -6.18
C THR A 89 15.59 4.44 -6.38
N HIS A 90 16.36 4.36 -5.30
CA HIS A 90 17.76 3.99 -5.42
C HIS A 90 17.86 2.50 -5.74
N THR A 91 17.49 2.11 -6.97
CA THR A 91 18.00 0.88 -7.56
C THR A 91 19.47 1.14 -7.85
N GLY A 92 20.32 0.76 -6.90
CA GLY A 92 21.77 0.79 -7.08
C GLY A 92 22.12 -0.04 -8.32
N LYS A 93 22.29 0.62 -9.46
CA LYS A 93 23.13 0.09 -10.52
C LYS A 93 24.53 0.04 -9.95
N PHE A 94 24.93 -1.14 -9.47
CA PHE A 94 26.33 -1.50 -9.37
C PHE A 94 26.89 -1.52 -10.80
N GLU A 95 27.18 -0.34 -11.35
CA GLU A 95 28.08 -0.23 -12.49
C GLU A 95 29.47 -0.52 -11.96
N GLY A 96 29.82 -1.82 -12.02
CA GLY A 96 31.19 -2.26 -11.93
C GLY A 96 32.00 -1.58 -13.01
N LYS A 97 32.64 -0.46 -12.68
CA LYS A 97 33.77 0.05 -13.45
C LYS A 97 34.95 -0.86 -13.18
N THR A 98 35.04 -1.90 -13.99
CA THR A 98 36.30 -2.57 -14.29
C THR A 98 36.95 -1.83 -15.45
N HIS A 99 38.28 -1.66 -15.35
CA HIS A 99 39.26 -1.19 -16.36
C HIS A 99 39.25 0.33 -16.61
N ASN A 100 40.40 1.01 -16.66
CA ASN A 100 41.77 0.62 -17.02
C ASN A 100 42.79 1.37 -16.16
#